data_AF-A0A5D2HV66-F1
#
_entry.id   AF-A0A5D2HV66-F1
#
_cell.length_a   1.000
_cell.length_b   1.000
_cell.length_c   1.000
_cell.angle_alpha   90.00
_cell.angle_beta   90.00
_cell.angle_gamma   90.00
#
_symmetry.space_group_name_H-M   'P 1'
#
loop_
_entity.id
_entity.type
_entity.pdbx_description
1 polymer ?
#
loop_
_entity_poly.entity_id
_entity_poly.type
_entity_poly.pdbx_seq_one_letter_code
_entity_poly.pdbx_strand_id
1 'polypeptide(L)' 'MDWRVEELLKLCKSLTRVYVQRTGKPLWAVSEDMERDVFMSATEAQAHGIVDLVVVK' A
#
# COMPACT_ATOMS: atom_id res chain seq x y z
N MET A 1 4.80 2.59 -27.77
CA MET A 1 4.75 2.60 -26.29
C MET A 1 4.13 3.92 -25.89
N ASP A 2 2.95 3.89 -25.26
CA ASP A 2 2.19 5.08 -24.90
C ASP A 2 2.82 5.73 -23.66
N TRP A 3 3.20 7.00 -23.75
CA TRP A 3 3.82 7.74 -22.66
C TRP A 3 2.94 7.78 -21.40
N ARG A 4 1.61 7.74 -21.57
CA ARG A 4 0.67 7.72 -20.44
C ARG A 4 0.77 6.45 -19.63
N VAL A 5 1.03 5.32 -20.29
CA VAL A 5 1.22 4.02 -19.64
C VAL A 5 2.52 4.04 -18.83
N GLU A 6 3.60 4.60 -19.37
CA GLU A 6 4.88 4.70 -18.67
C GLU A 6 4.79 5.59 -17.42
N GLU A 7 4.12 6.75 -17.52
CA GLU A 7 3.90 7.64 -16.37
C GLU A 7 3.02 6.97 -15.30
N LEU A 8 1.97 6.24 -15.71
CA LEU A 8 1.14 5.48 -14.78
C LEU A 8 1.96 4.41 -14.04
N LEU A 9 2.80 3.66 -14.76
CA LEU A 9 3.66 2.63 -14.17
C LEU A 9 4.67 3.22 -13.19
N LYS A 10 5.25 4.40 -13.47
CA LYS A 10 6.13 5.10 -12.53
C LYS A 10 5.39 5.51 -11.26
N LEU A 11 4.16 6.00 -11.38
CA LEU A 11 3.33 6.37 -10.24
C LEU A 11 3.02 5.16 -9.36
N CYS A 12 2.54 4.05 -9.96
CA CYS A 12 2.26 2.82 -9.23
C CYS A 12 3.50 2.31 -8.47
N LYS A 13 4.66 2.22 -9.15
CA LYS A 13 5.93 1.80 -8.51
C LYS A 13 6.33 2.71 -7.35
N SER A 14 6.13 4.02 -7.51
CA SER A 14 6.46 5.01 -6.46
C SER A 14 5.56 4.83 -5.23
N LEU A 15 4.27 4.64 -5.43
CA LEU A 15 3.32 4.37 -4.35
C LEU A 15 3.67 3.06 -3.62
N THR A 16 3.88 1.96 -4.36
CA THR A 16 4.24 0.67 -3.74
C THR A 16 5.51 0.79 -2.90
N ARG A 17 6.53 1.51 -3.38
CA ARG A 17 7.77 1.74 -2.62
C ARG A 17 7.54 2.51 -1.33
N VAL A 18 6.67 3.52 -1.35
CA VAL A 18 6.31 4.28 -0.14
C VAL A 18 5.60 3.37 0.87
N TYR A 19 4.65 2.55 0.42
CA TYR A 19 3.97 1.59 1.31
C TYR A 19 4.94 0.61 1.95
N VAL A 20 5.82 -0.02 1.17
CA VAL A 20 6.87 -0.92 1.67
C VAL A 20 7.72 -0.25 2.76
N GLN A 21 8.14 1.00 2.53
CA GLN A 21 8.95 1.73 3.49
C GLN A 21 8.19 2.04 4.79
N ARG A 22 6.90 2.37 4.70
CA ARG A 22 6.11 2.82 5.86
C ARG A 22 5.54 1.66 6.68
N THR A 23 5.08 0.60 6.03
CA THR A 23 4.50 -0.57 6.70
C THR A 23 5.55 -1.60 7.09
N GLY A 24 6.76 -1.54 6.50
CA GLY A 24 7.81 -2.54 6.69
C GLY A 24 7.52 -3.88 6.01
N LYS A 25 6.43 -3.98 5.23
CA LYS A 25 6.03 -5.20 4.53
C LYS A 25 6.88 -5.44 3.27
N PRO A 26 7.07 -6.71 2.87
CA PRO A 26 7.78 -7.02 1.65
C PRO A 26 7.01 -6.53 0.41
N LEU A 27 7.76 -6.21 -0.65
CA LEU A 27 7.22 -5.66 -1.91
C LEU A 27 6.10 -6.51 -2.52
N TRP A 28 6.21 -7.84 -2.45
CA TRP A 28 5.23 -8.76 -3.03
C TRP A 28 3.87 -8.64 -2.33
N ALA A 29 3.86 -8.51 -1.00
CA ALA A 29 2.63 -8.41 -0.22
C ALA A 29 1.92 -7.08 -0.50
N VAL A 30 2.66 -5.99 -0.53
CA VAL A 30 2.11 -4.67 -0.88
C VAL A 30 1.62 -4.65 -2.33
N SER A 31 2.32 -5.31 -3.26
CA SER A 31 1.90 -5.38 -4.66
C SER A 31 0.58 -6.15 -4.82
N GLU A 32 0.41 -7.26 -4.09
CA GLU A 32 -0.82 -8.05 -4.06
C GLU A 32 -1.99 -7.24 -3.47
N ASP A 33 -1.77 -6.55 -2.35
CA ASP A 33 -2.76 -5.68 -1.71
C ASP A 33 -3.18 -4.50 -2.60
N MET A 34 -2.32 -4.05 -3.52
CA MET A 34 -2.56 -2.93 -4.42
C MET A 34 -3.12 -3.33 -5.79
N GLU A 35 -3.14 -4.63 -6.12
CA GLU A 35 -3.68 -5.11 -7.40
C GLU A 35 -5.21 -4.95 -7.47
N ARG A 36 -5.88 -5.06 -6.32
CA ARG A 36 -7.32 -4.85 -6.16
C ARG A 36 -7.60 -4.09 -4.87
N ASP A 37 -8.78 -3.50 -4.79
CA ASP A 37 -9.21 -2.82 -3.57
C ASP A 37 -9.32 -3.82 -2.40
N VAL A 38 -8.46 -3.64 -1.39
CA VAL A 38 -8.52 -4.34 -0.11
C VAL A 38 -8.98 -3.34 0.96
N PHE A 39 -10.16 -3.59 1.52
CA PHE A 39 -10.68 -2.79 2.64
C PHE A 39 -10.24 -3.40 3.96
N MET A 40 -9.84 -2.55 4.90
CA MET A 40 -9.36 -2.96 6.22
C MET A 40 -10.15 -2.23 7.30
N SER A 41 -10.55 -2.96 8.34
CA SER A 41 -10.95 -2.38 9.62
C SER A 41 -9.78 -1.64 10.29
N ALA A 42 -10.08 -0.83 11.31
CA ALA A 42 -9.05 -0.10 12.05
C ALA A 42 -7.98 -1.03 12.65
N THR A 43 -8.39 -2.19 13.20
CA THR A 43 -7.48 -3.19 13.76
C THR A 43 -6.66 -3.90 12.68
N GLU A 44 -7.24 -4.19 11.52
CA GLU A 44 -6.51 -4.78 10.39
C GLU A 44 -5.48 -3.79 9.83
N ALA A 45 -5.84 -2.52 9.67
CA ALA A 45 -4.92 -1.46 9.23
C ALA A 45 -3.77 -1.25 10.23
N GLN A 46 -4.05 -1.41 11.53
CA GLN A 46 -3.01 -1.38 12.56
C GLN A 46 -2.06 -2.59 12.44
N ALA A 47 -2.61 -3.81 12.33
CA ALA A 47 -1.82 -5.01 12.13
C ALA A 47 -1.04 -4.99 10.80
N HIS A 48 -1.55 -4.27 9.80
CA HIS A 48 -0.89 -4.03 8.52
C HIS A 48 0.28 -3.02 8.64
N GLY A 49 0.36 -2.25 9.73
CA GLY A 49 1.36 -1.21 9.90
C GLY A 49 1.04 0.09 9.16
N ILE A 50 -0.22 0.28 8.76
CA ILE A 50 -0.72 1.53 8.15
C ILE A 50 -1.09 2.53 9.26
N VAL A 51 -1.57 2.04 10.40
CA VAL A 51 -1.98 2.83 11.57
C VAL A 51 -1.15 2.40 12.77
N ASP A 52 -0.64 3.36 13.54
CA ASP A 52 0.15 3.03 14.74
C ASP A 52 -0.74 2.63 15.94
N LEU A 53 -1.82 3.39 16.17
CA LEU A 53 -2.71 3.21 17.31
C LEU A 53 -4.18 3.41 16.95
N VAL A 54 -5.03 2.47 17.36
CA VAL A 54 -6.49 2.59 17.33
C VAL A 54 -6.98 2.96 18.73
N VAL A 55 -7.60 4.13 18.87
CA VAL A 55 -8.15 4.59 20.15
C VAL A 55 -9.60 4.13 20.29
N VAL A 56 -9.91 3.50 21.42
CA VAL A 56 -11.29 3.16 21.82
C VAL A 56 -11.76 4.11 22.93
N LYS A 57 -13.06 4.41 22.94
CA LYS A 57 -13.69 5.34 23.88
C LYS A 57 -14.04 4.68 25.20
#